data_AF-A0A950KXC0-F1
#
_entry.id   AF-A0A950KXC0-F1
#
_cell.length_a   1.000
_cell.length_b   1.000
_cell.length_c   1.000
_cell.angle_alpha   90.00
_cell.angle_beta   90.00
_cell.angle_gamma   90.00
#
_symmetry.space_group_name_H-M   'P 1'
#
loop_
_entity.id
_entity.type
_entity.pdbx_description
1 polymer ?
#
loop_
_entity_poly.entity_id
_entity_poly.type
_entity_poly.pdbx_seq_one_letter_code
_entity_poly.pdbx_strand_id
1 'polypeptide(L)'
;DSIISRRFIPYIQLHEFEALLFSDPDKFLYAFPDAGSAIEELHAIRVRYGGPEDIDGDEAPSQKVLRVLPDFVKTVSGILIAKRIGLTVFRRECPHFDGWITKLLQVV
;
A
#
# COMPACT_ATOMS: atom_id res chain seq x y z
N ASP A 1 -0.12 -0.30 36.05
CA ASP A 1 -0.63 -1.30 35.08
C ASP A 1 -1.56 -0.64 34.08
N SER A 2 -1.15 -0.55 32.82
CA SER A 2 -1.94 0.13 31.78
C SER A 2 -3.06 -0.80 31.31
N ILE A 3 -4.30 -0.34 31.49
CA ILE A 3 -5.52 -1.07 31.12
C ILE A 3 -5.71 -0.89 29.60
N ILE A 4 -5.13 -1.79 28.79
CA ILE A 4 -5.48 -1.85 27.37
C ILE A 4 -6.93 -2.36 27.28
N SER A 5 -7.81 -1.54 26.70
CA SER A 5 -9.22 -1.88 26.53
C SER A 5 -9.39 -3.13 25.67
N ARG A 6 -10.34 -4.01 26.00
CA ARG A 6 -10.71 -5.16 25.15
C ARG A 6 -11.23 -4.76 23.76
N ARG A 7 -11.57 -3.48 23.55
CA ARG A 7 -11.97 -2.92 22.26
C ARG A 7 -10.79 -2.42 21.41
N PHE A 8 -9.57 -2.47 21.94
CA PHE A 8 -8.38 -2.09 21.19
C PHE A 8 -7.89 -3.28 20.36
N ILE A 9 -7.99 -3.15 19.03
CA ILE A 9 -7.48 -4.13 18.07
C ILE A 9 -6.26 -3.50 17.38
N PRO A 10 -5.03 -3.77 17.85
CA PRO A 10 -3.85 -3.15 17.29
C PRO A 10 -3.60 -3.62 15.86
N TYR A 11 -3.08 -2.71 15.06
CA TYR A 11 -2.49 -2.99 13.76
C TYR A 11 -1.26 -2.13 13.59
N ILE A 12 -0.21 -2.78 13.12
CA ILE A 12 1.05 -2.15 12.75
C ILE A 12 1.16 -2.38 11.25
N GLN A 13 1.14 -1.29 10.50
CA GLN A 13 1.52 -1.31 9.10
C GLN A 13 3.05 -1.30 9.06
N LEU A 14 3.63 -2.45 8.72
CA LEU A 14 5.06 -2.73 8.92
C LEU A 14 5.95 -1.73 8.16
N HIS A 15 5.56 -1.40 6.93
CA HIS A 15 6.26 -0.47 6.05
C HIS A 15 5.42 0.78 5.79
N GLU A 16 5.97 1.76 5.09
CA GLU A 16 5.23 2.99 4.79
C GLU A 16 3.91 2.73 4.06
N PHE A 17 2.99 3.70 4.13
CA PHE A 17 1.69 3.63 3.44
C PHE A 17 1.82 3.29 1.95
N GLU A 18 2.87 3.78 1.28
CA GLU A 18 3.11 3.54 -0.14
C GLU A 18 3.28 2.05 -0.48
N ALA A 19 3.66 1.20 0.48
CA ALA A 19 3.71 -0.25 0.29
C ALA A 19 2.34 -0.80 -0.15
N LEU A 20 1.25 -0.30 0.44
CA LEU A 20 -0.12 -0.69 0.07
C LEU A 20 -0.45 -0.29 -1.37
N LEU A 21 0.12 0.80 -1.90
CA LEU A 21 -0.18 1.23 -3.27
C LEU A 21 0.25 0.20 -4.32
N PHE A 22 1.22 -0.66 -3.99
CA PHE A 22 1.62 -1.78 -4.84
C PHE A 22 0.60 -2.93 -4.89
N SER A 23 -0.55 -2.84 -4.19
CA SER A 23 -1.63 -3.80 -4.38
C SER A 23 -2.18 -3.80 -5.81
N ASP A 24 -2.12 -2.68 -6.53
CA ASP A 24 -2.53 -2.59 -7.94
C ASP A 24 -1.76 -1.45 -8.63
N PRO A 25 -0.54 -1.74 -9.14
CA PRO A 25 0.31 -0.75 -9.80
C PRO A 25 -0.37 -0.04 -10.97
N ASP A 26 -1.32 -0.66 -11.68
CA ASP A 26 -2.02 -0.03 -12.79
C ASP A 26 -2.82 1.20 -12.35
N LYS A 27 -3.19 1.30 -11.06
CA LYS A 27 -3.89 2.48 -10.54
C LYS A 27 -3.03 3.73 -10.48
N PHE A 28 -1.71 3.62 -10.59
CA PHE A 28 -0.84 4.79 -10.72
C PHE A 28 -1.15 5.60 -11.99
N LEU A 29 -1.66 4.97 -13.07
CA LEU A 29 -2.06 5.67 -14.30
C LEU A 29 -3.19 6.69 -14.09
N TYR A 30 -3.95 6.62 -13.00
CA TYR A 30 -4.95 7.64 -12.69
C TYR A 30 -4.34 8.96 -12.22
N ALA A 31 -3.16 8.91 -11.60
CA ALA A 31 -2.39 10.09 -11.23
C ALA A 31 -1.35 10.46 -12.31
N PHE A 32 -0.88 9.47 -13.08
CA PHE A 32 0.17 9.62 -14.09
C PHE A 32 -0.21 8.91 -15.41
N PRO A 33 -1.12 9.49 -16.21
CA PRO A 33 -1.68 8.82 -17.40
C PRO A 33 -0.65 8.37 -18.45
N ASP A 34 0.44 9.11 -18.59
CA ASP A 34 1.48 8.85 -19.61
C ASP A 34 2.66 8.00 -19.08
N ALA A 35 2.55 7.44 -17.88
CA ALA A 35 3.66 6.77 -17.20
C ALA A 35 3.73 5.25 -17.44
N GLY A 36 3.41 4.78 -18.65
CA GLY A 36 3.32 3.34 -18.95
C GLY A 36 4.57 2.52 -18.57
N SER A 37 5.77 3.00 -18.91
CA SER A 37 7.03 2.33 -18.53
C SER A 37 7.27 2.31 -17.02
N ALA A 38 6.80 3.33 -16.30
CA ALA A 38 6.87 3.36 -14.85
C ALA A 38 6.01 2.27 -14.21
N ILE A 39 4.82 2.00 -14.78
CA ILE A 39 3.93 0.94 -14.28
C ILE A 39 4.59 -0.43 -14.40
N GLU A 40 5.28 -0.70 -15.50
CA GLU A 40 6.04 -1.94 -15.70
C GLU A 40 7.12 -2.12 -14.61
N GLU A 41 7.85 -1.05 -14.26
CA GLU A 41 8.84 -1.11 -13.19
C GLU A 41 8.19 -1.30 -11.81
N LEU A 42 7.05 -0.65 -11.53
CA LEU A 42 6.30 -0.85 -10.28
C LEU A 42 5.79 -2.30 -10.13
N HIS A 43 5.34 -2.93 -11.22
CA HIS A 43 5.02 -4.36 -11.24
C HIS A 43 6.26 -5.23 -10.97
N ALA A 44 7.39 -4.91 -11.61
CA ALA A 44 8.65 -5.63 -11.40
C ALA A 44 9.13 -5.54 -9.93
N ILE A 45 8.98 -4.37 -9.30
CA ILE A 45 9.24 -4.18 -7.87
C ILE A 45 8.31 -5.06 -7.04
N ARG A 46 6.99 -5.01 -7.28
CA ARG A 46 6.01 -5.84 -6.56
C ARG A 46 6.36 -7.33 -6.64
N VAL A 47 6.68 -7.83 -7.84
CA VAL A 47 7.05 -9.23 -8.05
C VAL A 47 8.33 -9.61 -7.30
N ARG A 48 9.33 -8.72 -7.28
CA ARG A 48 10.61 -8.98 -6.61
C ARG A 48 10.45 -9.24 -5.10
N TYR A 49 9.52 -8.54 -4.45
CA TYR A 49 9.30 -8.64 -3.01
C TYR A 49 8.23 -9.66 -2.61
N GLY A 50 7.49 -10.23 -3.57
CA GLY A 50 6.47 -11.24 -3.29
C GLY A 50 5.09 -10.70 -2.93
N GLY A 51 4.96 -9.40 -2.67
CA GLY A 51 3.67 -8.75 -2.41
C GLY A 51 3.83 -7.34 -1.85
N PRO A 52 2.75 -6.55 -1.79
CA PRO A 52 2.79 -5.18 -1.28
C PRO A 52 3.25 -5.06 0.17
N GLU A 53 2.91 -6.03 1.03
CA GLU A 53 3.26 -5.99 2.46
C GLU A 53 4.74 -6.30 2.75
N ASP A 54 5.49 -6.76 1.76
CA ASP A 54 6.91 -7.14 1.88
C ASP A 54 7.85 -6.16 1.14
N ILE A 55 7.31 -5.07 0.54
CA ILE A 55 8.11 -4.09 -0.21
C ILE A 55 8.87 -3.19 0.76
N ASP A 56 10.02 -3.65 1.21
CA ASP A 56 11.00 -2.86 1.93
C ASP A 56 12.39 -3.53 1.83
N GLY A 57 13.44 -2.74 1.81
CA GLY A 57 14.81 -3.24 1.65
C GLY A 57 15.80 -2.10 1.82
N ASP A 58 16.74 -1.95 0.87
CA ASP A 58 17.71 -0.84 0.92
C ASP A 58 17.06 0.55 0.79
N GLU A 59 15.85 0.61 0.23
CA GLU A 59 15.08 1.85 0.12
C GLU A 59 13.64 1.57 0.55
N ALA A 60 13.05 2.55 1.22
CA ALA A 60 11.66 2.51 1.66
C ALA A 60 10.69 2.50 0.45
N PRO A 61 9.44 2.00 0.61
CA PRO A 61 8.47 1.93 -0.48
C PRO A 61 8.28 3.27 -1.20
N SER A 62 8.25 4.39 -0.47
CA SER A 62 8.11 5.70 -1.11
C SER A 62 9.30 6.13 -1.95
N GLN A 63 10.52 5.77 -1.56
CA GLN A 63 11.72 6.02 -2.35
C GLN A 63 11.70 5.21 -3.64
N LYS A 64 11.22 3.96 -3.59
CA LYS A 64 11.03 3.14 -4.79
C LYS A 64 10.02 3.78 -5.75
N VAL A 65 8.89 4.28 -5.24
CA VAL A 65 7.93 5.00 -6.07
C VAL A 65 8.56 6.25 -6.68
N LEU A 66 9.24 7.08 -5.89
CA LEU A 66 9.87 8.33 -6.36
C LEU A 66 10.97 8.11 -7.40
N ARG A 67 11.69 6.99 -7.34
CA ARG A 67 12.67 6.65 -8.38
C ARG A 67 12.01 6.48 -9.75
N VAL A 68 10.85 5.82 -9.78
CA VAL A 68 10.14 5.52 -11.03
C VAL A 68 9.24 6.68 -11.46
N LEU A 69 8.68 7.41 -10.50
CA LEU A 69 7.76 8.53 -10.68
C LEU A 69 8.26 9.73 -9.86
N PRO A 70 9.19 10.54 -10.40
CA PRO A 70 9.79 11.67 -9.66
C PRO A 70 8.77 12.72 -9.21
N ASP A 71 7.67 12.88 -9.94
CA ASP A 71 6.59 13.82 -9.62
C ASP A 71 5.58 13.26 -8.59
N PHE A 72 5.88 12.12 -7.96
CA PHE A 72 5.01 11.51 -6.96
C PHE A 72 4.89 12.36 -5.69
N VAL A 73 3.68 12.86 -5.43
CA VAL A 73 3.36 13.59 -4.20
C VAL A 73 2.53 12.68 -3.27
N LYS A 74 3.13 12.25 -2.16
CA LYS A 74 2.51 11.32 -1.19
C LYS A 74 1.07 11.70 -0.80
N THR A 75 0.87 12.97 -0.47
CA THR A 75 -0.41 13.49 0.05
C THR A 75 -1.47 13.76 -1.02
N VAL A 76 -1.10 13.73 -2.31
CA VAL A 76 -2.03 14.00 -3.42
C VAL A 76 -2.19 12.75 -4.27
N SER A 77 -1.11 12.33 -4.95
CA SER A 77 -1.09 11.16 -5.81
C SER A 77 -1.35 9.89 -5.00
N GLY A 78 -0.72 9.72 -3.83
CA GLY A 78 -0.91 8.55 -2.98
C GLY A 78 -2.37 8.35 -2.54
N ILE A 79 -3.05 9.42 -2.14
CA ILE A 79 -4.47 9.37 -1.75
C ILE A 79 -5.37 9.03 -2.95
N LEU A 80 -5.12 9.67 -4.10
CA LEU A 80 -5.88 9.41 -5.33
C LEU A 80 -5.76 7.95 -5.77
N ILE A 81 -4.53 7.43 -5.78
CA ILE A 81 -4.23 6.05 -6.14
C ILE A 81 -4.91 5.09 -5.16
N ALA A 82 -4.74 5.30 -3.85
CA ALA A 82 -5.35 4.44 -2.84
C ALA A 82 -6.88 4.40 -2.93
N LYS A 83 -7.52 5.55 -3.18
CA LYS A 83 -8.96 5.63 -3.42
C LYS A 83 -9.38 4.81 -4.64
N ARG A 84 -8.53 4.76 -5.67
CA ARG A 84 -8.81 4.01 -6.89
C ARG A 84 -8.56 2.51 -6.76
N ILE A 85 -7.57 2.10 -5.97
CA ILE A 85 -7.34 0.70 -5.60
C ILE A 85 -8.53 0.18 -4.78
N GLY A 86 -8.88 0.90 -3.72
CA GLY A 86 -10.03 0.61 -2.89
C GLY A 86 -9.82 -0.55 -1.92
N LEU A 87 -10.70 -0.61 -0.92
CA LEU A 87 -10.59 -1.53 0.21
C LEU A 87 -10.60 -3.00 -0.21
N THR A 88 -11.43 -3.37 -1.18
CA THR A 88 -11.53 -4.76 -1.65
C THR A 88 -10.21 -5.28 -2.19
N VAL A 89 -9.46 -4.46 -2.94
CA VAL A 89 -8.17 -4.85 -3.50
C VAL A 89 -7.10 -4.86 -2.41
N PHE A 90 -7.04 -3.85 -1.54
CA PHE A 90 -6.12 -3.87 -0.40
C PHE A 90 -6.29 -5.14 0.45
N ARG A 91 -7.53 -5.51 0.78
CA ARG A 91 -7.80 -6.73 1.57
C ARG A 91 -7.38 -8.02 0.85
N ARG A 92 -7.53 -8.06 -0.47
CA ARG A 92 -7.13 -9.25 -1.26
C ARG A 92 -5.61 -9.40 -1.32
N GLU A 93 -4.90 -8.29 -1.45
CA GLU A 93 -3.46 -8.27 -1.74
C GLU A 93 -2.58 -8.11 -0.49
N CYS A 94 -3.16 -7.70 0.64
CA CYS A 94 -2.47 -7.45 1.91
C CYS A 94 -3.10 -8.30 3.04
N PRO A 95 -2.70 -9.58 3.21
CA PRO A 95 -3.25 -10.47 4.23
C PRO A 95 -3.17 -9.96 5.68
N HIS A 96 -2.11 -9.25 6.08
CA HIS A 96 -2.00 -8.71 7.43
C HIS A 96 -3.02 -7.58 7.66
N PHE A 97 -3.13 -6.67 6.69
CA PHE A 97 -4.17 -5.63 6.68
C PHE A 97 -5.59 -6.23 6.67
N ASP A 98 -5.86 -7.26 5.85
CA ASP A 98 -7.16 -7.93 5.83
C ASP A 98 -7.49 -8.62 7.15
N GLY A 99 -6.52 -9.29 7.76
CA GLY A 99 -6.69 -9.90 9.07
C GLY A 99 -7.09 -8.88 10.14
N TRP A 100 -6.52 -7.67 10.08
CA TRP A 100 -6.93 -6.58 10.96
C TRP A 100 -8.33 -6.06 10.66
N ILE A 101 -8.66 -5.78 9.40
CA ILE A 101 -10.00 -5.32 9.01
C ILE A 101 -11.06 -6.36 9.40
N THR A 102 -10.80 -7.64 9.20
CA THR A 102 -11.70 -8.73 9.57
C THR A 102 -11.96 -8.74 11.08
N LYS A 103 -10.94 -8.55 11.92
CA LYS A 103 -11.11 -8.43 13.38
C LYS A 103 -11.91 -7.19 13.75
N LEU A 104 -11.65 -6.04 13.12
CA LEU A 104 -12.41 -4.82 13.35
C LEU A 104 -13.91 -5.01 13.08
N LEU A 105 -14.26 -5.65 11.96
CA LEU A 105 -15.64 -5.88 11.54
C LEU A 105 -16.40 -6.85 12.47
N GLN A 106 -15.70 -7.68 13.24
CA GLN A 106 -16.30 -8.61 14.21
C GLN A 106 -16.63 -7.95 15.56
N VAL A 107 -16.12 -6.74 15.82
CA VAL A 107 -16.33 -6.00 17.08
C VAL A 107 -17.37 -4.88 16.91
N VAL A 108 -17.94 -4.76 15.71
CA VAL A 108 -19.06 -3.86 15.40
C VAL A 108 -20.39 -4.49 15.79
#